data_AF-A0A7G2IWT2-F1
#
_entry.id   AF-A0A7G2IWT2-F1
#
_cell.length_a   1.000
_cell.length_b   1.000
_cell.length_c   1.000
_cell.angle_alpha   90.00
_cell.angle_beta   90.00
_cell.angle_gamma   90.00
#
_symmetry.space_group_name_H-M   'P 1'
#
loop_
_entity.id
_entity.type
_entity.pdbx_description
1 polymer ?
#
loop_
_entity_poly.entity_id
_entity_poly.type
_entity_poly.pdbx_seq_one_letter_code
_entity_poly.pdbx_strand_id
1 'polypeptide(L)'
;MSTQPTQDPVPSELPRDLKFNAGKIDEFVTSMGWTYTDRFGNKHYTIEGINYLAQQVMNAFGYVTLTGVSFTTGATVSNPNEVLFNEPNNEYYKWTGSFSGGPKVVPANSTPESTGGIGAGKWLSVGDSTLRAELAEPDGSGMVGHGDKTVDDALTELEKTQGKDGFNSIGRFLNLAELRAFPPSAVGDVVFVASAASSSATEIHHGGGYFQSVAKGSLVDDDGMTIVPFSGSFAWCRIGYENVYIEYFGAKGDGVTDSTTAIIAAMNYGKSKKVSIHAGAGIFETSSTIPVWGRSGIIGKGRDQTIFEKTTNTPYIISTGVTADAFICVLPEVYSPDGTDITNYAILTTLDGFTIRRKGLTGRENAVAYGIWAGKVAASQFKNLRVECGNFGFWGGDVFSNTFESLQFFRTWRRAILWLSDIKI
;
A
#
# COMPACT_ATOMS: atom_id res chain seq x y z
N MET A 1 -77.34 -59.02 1.55
CA MET A 1 -76.94 -58.31 2.79
C MET A 1 -76.36 -56.96 2.35
N SER A 2 -76.90 -55.82 2.79
CA SER A 2 -76.34 -54.52 2.34
C SER A 2 -74.94 -54.30 2.92
N THR A 3 -74.03 -53.74 2.12
CA THR A 3 -72.61 -53.53 2.44
C THR A 3 -72.29 -52.09 2.82
N GLN A 4 -73.29 -51.21 2.79
CA GLN A 4 -73.12 -49.82 3.23
C GLN A 4 -73.21 -49.74 4.75
N PRO A 5 -72.24 -49.07 5.42
CA PRO A 5 -72.30 -48.80 6.85
C PRO A 5 -73.49 -47.88 7.18
N THR A 6 -73.99 -47.99 8.40
CA THR A 6 -75.04 -47.12 8.93
C THR A 6 -74.48 -45.79 9.41
N GLN A 7 -75.37 -44.88 9.83
CA GLN A 7 -75.02 -43.62 10.50
C GLN A 7 -75.27 -43.71 12.02
N ASP A 8 -75.34 -44.93 12.58
CA ASP A 8 -75.53 -45.12 14.01
C ASP A 8 -74.30 -44.63 14.78
N PRO A 9 -74.45 -44.14 16.04
CA PRO A 9 -73.33 -43.65 16.84
C PRO A 9 -72.15 -44.63 16.94
N VAL A 10 -70.95 -44.10 17.21
CA VAL A 10 -69.76 -44.91 17.51
C VAL A 10 -69.71 -45.15 19.03
N PRO A 11 -69.61 -46.40 19.52
CA PRO A 11 -69.53 -47.67 18.78
C PRO A 11 -70.89 -48.20 18.31
N SER A 12 -70.88 -48.98 17.21
CA SER A 12 -72.05 -49.72 16.70
C SER A 12 -71.70 -51.21 16.55
N GLU A 13 -72.56 -52.06 17.10
CA GLU A 13 -72.45 -53.54 17.06
C GLU A 13 -73.14 -54.16 15.85
N LEU A 14 -73.67 -53.33 14.93
CA LEU A 14 -74.31 -53.86 13.74
C LEU A 14 -73.29 -54.58 12.84
N PRO A 15 -73.61 -55.79 12.33
CA PRO A 15 -72.66 -56.57 11.53
C PRO A 15 -72.09 -55.84 10.31
N ARG A 16 -72.85 -54.93 9.70
CA ARG A 16 -72.43 -54.14 8.52
C ARG A 16 -71.41 -53.06 8.89
N ASP A 17 -71.55 -52.48 10.08
CA ASP A 17 -70.65 -51.48 10.63
C ASP A 17 -69.34 -52.12 11.09
N LEU A 18 -69.42 -53.29 11.72
CA LEU A 18 -68.25 -54.08 12.10
C LEU A 18 -67.40 -54.46 10.87
N LYS A 19 -68.04 -54.82 9.75
CA LYS A 19 -67.32 -55.11 8.49
C LYS A 19 -66.60 -53.88 7.94
N PHE A 20 -67.23 -52.70 7.94
CA PHE A 20 -66.59 -51.46 7.50
C PHE A 20 -65.42 -51.08 8.42
N ASN A 21 -65.63 -51.17 9.73
CA ASN A 21 -64.62 -50.87 10.73
C ASN A 21 -63.40 -51.78 10.59
N ALA A 22 -63.59 -53.08 10.32
CA ALA A 22 -62.48 -54.01 10.07
C ALA A 22 -61.61 -53.61 8.87
N GLY A 23 -62.23 -53.14 7.77
CA GLY A 23 -61.49 -52.62 6.62
C GLY A 23 -60.73 -51.31 6.91
N LYS A 24 -61.26 -50.46 7.81
CA LYS A 24 -60.56 -49.25 8.26
C LYS A 24 -59.43 -49.52 9.24
N ILE A 25 -59.51 -50.58 10.04
CA ILE A 25 -58.38 -51.05 10.85
C ILE A 25 -57.24 -51.53 9.94
N ASP A 26 -57.56 -52.28 8.88
CA ASP A 26 -56.55 -52.69 7.88
C ASP A 26 -55.87 -51.47 7.22
N GLU A 27 -56.66 -50.46 6.81
CA GLU A 27 -56.14 -49.18 6.29
C GLU A 27 -55.31 -48.40 7.33
N PHE A 28 -55.73 -48.36 8.60
CA PHE A 28 -54.98 -47.73 9.68
C PHE A 28 -53.60 -48.35 9.87
N VAL A 29 -53.51 -49.67 9.81
CA VAL A 29 -52.27 -50.43 10.08
C VAL A 29 -51.33 -50.46 8.87
N THR A 30 -51.87 -50.54 7.65
CA THR A 30 -51.04 -50.86 6.46
C THR A 30 -50.85 -49.69 5.50
N SER A 31 -51.64 -48.63 5.60
CA SER A 31 -51.57 -47.50 4.67
C SER A 31 -50.31 -46.66 4.89
N MET A 32 -49.65 -46.30 3.79
CA MET A 32 -48.57 -45.30 3.79
C MET A 32 -49.08 -43.85 3.80
N GLY A 33 -50.38 -43.63 3.60
CA GLY A 33 -50.99 -42.30 3.70
C GLY A 33 -51.18 -41.88 5.15
N TRP A 34 -51.11 -40.59 5.47
CA TRP A 34 -51.12 -40.10 6.85
C TRP A 34 -52.48 -40.18 7.56
N THR A 35 -53.57 -40.26 6.81
CA THR A 35 -54.92 -40.29 7.38
C THR A 35 -55.83 -41.24 6.61
N TYR A 36 -56.76 -41.87 7.31
CA TYR A 36 -57.90 -42.57 6.73
C TYR A 36 -59.22 -41.83 7.08
N THR A 37 -60.28 -42.10 6.33
CA THR A 37 -61.60 -41.47 6.53
C THR A 37 -62.60 -42.47 7.10
N ASP A 38 -63.32 -42.11 8.17
CA ASP A 38 -64.34 -42.95 8.80
C ASP A 38 -65.70 -42.91 8.05
N ARG A 39 -66.71 -43.63 8.58
CA ARG A 39 -68.06 -43.72 7.97
C ARG A 39 -68.86 -42.41 8.03
N PHE A 40 -68.42 -41.43 8.80
CA PHE A 40 -69.00 -40.10 8.94
C PHE A 40 -68.24 -39.05 8.14
N GLY A 41 -67.15 -39.44 7.46
CA GLY A 41 -66.31 -38.52 6.69
C GLY A 41 -65.21 -37.84 7.52
N ASN A 42 -65.02 -38.21 8.80
CA ASN A 42 -63.93 -37.62 9.60
C ASN A 42 -62.60 -38.29 9.26
N LYS A 43 -61.53 -37.47 9.25
CA LYS A 43 -60.17 -37.94 9.05
C LYS A 43 -59.53 -38.33 10.38
N HIS A 44 -58.92 -39.49 10.41
CA HIS A 44 -58.15 -40.02 11.53
C HIS A 44 -56.74 -40.35 11.07
N TYR A 45 -55.74 -40.22 11.93
CA TYR A 45 -54.38 -40.61 11.58
C TYR A 45 -54.26 -42.12 11.40
N THR A 46 -53.52 -42.54 10.38
CA THR A 46 -53.00 -43.90 10.26
C THR A 46 -51.78 -44.07 11.18
N ILE A 47 -51.23 -45.28 11.27
CA ILE A 47 -49.98 -45.53 11.98
C ILE A 47 -48.83 -44.65 11.45
N GLU A 48 -48.76 -44.43 10.14
CA GLU A 48 -47.74 -43.56 9.52
C GLU A 48 -47.95 -42.07 9.86
N GLY A 49 -49.20 -41.61 9.92
CA GLY A 49 -49.50 -40.25 10.39
C GLY A 49 -49.10 -40.03 11.84
N ILE A 50 -49.40 -41.00 12.72
CA ILE A 50 -49.02 -40.96 14.13
C ILE A 50 -47.50 -41.01 14.28
N ASN A 51 -46.81 -41.88 13.55
CA ASN A 51 -45.35 -41.97 13.55
C ASN A 51 -44.72 -40.65 13.12
N TYR A 52 -45.21 -40.02 12.06
CA TYR A 52 -44.73 -38.72 11.61
C TYR A 52 -44.88 -37.64 12.69
N LEU A 53 -46.07 -37.52 13.29
CA LEU A 53 -46.33 -36.58 14.39
C LEU A 53 -45.46 -36.86 15.62
N ALA A 54 -45.31 -38.13 16.00
CA ALA A 54 -44.44 -38.52 17.10
C ALA A 54 -42.98 -38.14 16.81
N GLN A 55 -42.50 -38.32 15.56
CA GLN A 55 -41.15 -37.88 15.17
C GLN A 55 -40.98 -36.36 15.25
N GLN A 56 -41.98 -35.59 14.82
CA GLN A 56 -41.94 -34.12 14.94
C GLN A 56 -41.91 -33.67 16.41
N VAL A 57 -42.73 -34.27 17.27
CA VAL A 57 -42.77 -33.95 18.71
C VAL A 57 -41.49 -34.40 19.41
N MET A 58 -40.98 -35.59 19.11
CA MET A 58 -39.71 -36.10 19.65
C MET A 58 -38.53 -35.23 19.24
N ASN A 59 -38.53 -34.69 18.01
CA ASN A 59 -37.52 -33.73 17.55
C ASN A 59 -37.53 -32.40 18.34
N ALA A 60 -38.63 -32.06 19.02
CA ALA A 60 -38.74 -30.85 19.84
C ALA A 60 -38.30 -31.06 21.30
N PHE A 61 -38.21 -32.32 21.78
CA PHE A 61 -37.52 -32.66 23.02
C PHE A 61 -36.03 -32.86 22.71
N GLY A 62 -35.14 -32.36 23.57
CA GLY A 62 -33.69 -32.39 23.34
C GLY A 62 -33.10 -33.78 23.05
N TYR A 63 -31.81 -33.82 22.73
CA TYR A 63 -31.12 -35.05 22.35
C TYR A 63 -30.94 -36.03 23.51
N VAL A 64 -31.18 -37.32 23.23
CA VAL A 64 -30.91 -38.44 24.15
C VAL A 64 -29.63 -39.12 23.71
N THR A 65 -28.58 -39.06 24.54
CA THR A 65 -27.31 -39.73 24.23
C THR A 65 -27.39 -41.21 24.57
N LEU A 66 -27.11 -42.07 23.58
CA LEU A 66 -27.00 -43.51 23.84
C LEU A 66 -25.72 -43.79 24.63
N THR A 67 -25.86 -44.25 25.87
CA THR A 67 -24.73 -44.45 26.80
C THR A 67 -24.17 -45.87 26.66
N GLY A 68 -22.85 -46.01 26.65
CA GLY A 68 -22.18 -47.32 26.58
C GLY A 68 -22.18 -47.97 25.19
N VAL A 69 -22.67 -47.27 24.17
CA VAL A 69 -22.66 -47.70 22.77
C VAL A 69 -22.19 -46.55 21.86
N SER A 70 -21.58 -46.91 20.73
CA SER A 70 -20.94 -46.01 19.76
C SER A 70 -21.02 -46.62 18.35
N PHE A 71 -20.59 -45.88 17.33
CA PHE A 71 -20.40 -46.46 16.00
C PHE A 71 -19.38 -47.64 16.00
N THR A 72 -18.41 -47.64 16.91
CA THR A 72 -17.40 -48.71 17.05
C THR A 72 -17.95 -49.95 17.75
N THR A 73 -18.76 -49.77 18.80
CA THR A 73 -19.32 -50.88 19.59
C THR A 73 -20.64 -51.43 19.00
N GLY A 74 -21.27 -50.65 18.13
CA GLY A 74 -22.56 -50.96 17.54
C GLY A 74 -23.72 -50.50 18.43
N ALA A 75 -24.84 -50.13 17.80
CA ALA A 75 -26.01 -49.61 18.50
C ALA A 75 -27.29 -49.87 17.72
N THR A 76 -28.43 -49.70 18.38
CA THR A 76 -29.74 -49.62 17.71
C THR A 76 -30.39 -48.31 18.11
N VAL A 77 -30.45 -47.36 17.18
CA VAL A 77 -31.16 -46.09 17.36
C VAL A 77 -32.64 -46.36 17.09
N SER A 78 -33.46 -46.21 18.12
CA SER A 78 -34.89 -46.54 18.10
C SER A 78 -35.77 -45.31 18.03
N ASN A 79 -35.26 -44.16 18.46
CA ASN A 79 -36.01 -42.91 18.51
C ASN A 79 -35.35 -41.79 17.70
N PRO A 80 -36.12 -40.87 17.10
CA PRO A 80 -35.57 -39.78 16.28
C PRO A 80 -34.69 -38.79 17.04
N ASN A 81 -34.88 -38.64 18.35
CA ASN A 81 -34.09 -37.74 19.20
C ASN A 81 -32.87 -38.41 19.83
N GLU A 82 -32.64 -39.71 19.58
CA GLU A 82 -31.44 -40.39 20.02
C GLU A 82 -30.24 -40.01 19.16
N VAL A 83 -29.10 -39.81 19.82
CA VAL A 83 -27.83 -39.49 19.18
C VAL A 83 -26.79 -40.55 19.56
N LEU A 84 -26.03 -40.97 18.56
CA LEU A 84 -24.99 -41.98 18.70
C LEU A 84 -23.62 -41.31 18.65
N PHE A 85 -22.75 -41.69 19.59
CA PHE A 85 -21.40 -41.16 19.68
C PHE A 85 -20.46 -41.81 18.64
N ASN A 86 -19.67 -40.99 17.97
CA ASN A 86 -18.61 -41.41 17.05
C ASN A 86 -17.25 -41.11 17.69
N GLU A 87 -16.62 -42.15 18.26
CA GLU A 87 -15.35 -42.04 18.98
C GLU A 87 -14.19 -41.44 18.14
N PRO A 88 -14.02 -41.79 16.84
CA PRO A 88 -12.89 -41.29 16.04
C PRO A 88 -12.82 -39.77 15.89
N ASN A 89 -13.96 -39.08 15.83
CA ASN A 89 -14.02 -37.61 15.70
C ASN A 89 -14.63 -36.92 16.93
N ASN A 90 -14.96 -37.67 17.98
CA ASN A 90 -15.50 -37.16 19.24
C ASN A 90 -16.81 -36.36 19.06
N GLU A 91 -17.67 -36.76 18.11
CA GLU A 91 -18.94 -36.10 17.80
C GLU A 91 -20.16 -37.01 18.04
N TYR A 92 -21.32 -36.39 18.25
CA TYR A 92 -22.61 -37.09 18.28
C TYR A 92 -23.33 -36.91 16.94
N TYR A 93 -23.94 -37.99 16.44
CA TYR A 93 -24.74 -37.98 15.22
C TYR A 93 -26.18 -38.39 15.49
N LYS A 94 -27.12 -37.69 14.83
CA LYS A 94 -28.55 -37.99 14.81
C LYS A 94 -28.94 -38.66 13.50
N TRP A 95 -29.70 -39.74 13.55
CA TRP A 95 -30.30 -40.33 12.34
C TRP A 95 -31.56 -39.57 11.94
N THR A 96 -31.60 -39.06 10.71
CA THR A 96 -32.76 -38.32 10.16
C THR A 96 -33.50 -39.06 9.05
N GLY A 97 -33.14 -40.33 8.79
CA GLY A 97 -33.85 -41.19 7.86
C GLY A 97 -35.15 -41.77 8.45
N SER A 98 -35.90 -42.51 7.63
CA SER A 98 -37.17 -43.11 8.07
C SER A 98 -36.97 -44.23 9.11
N PHE A 99 -37.87 -44.30 10.09
CA PHE A 99 -38.00 -45.38 11.08
C PHE A 99 -39.19 -46.32 10.77
N SER A 100 -39.91 -46.13 9.66
CA SER A 100 -41.10 -46.94 9.33
C SER A 100 -40.80 -48.43 9.13
N GLY A 101 -39.57 -48.77 8.73
CA GLY A 101 -39.08 -50.15 8.62
C GLY A 101 -38.53 -50.74 9.93
N GLY A 102 -38.62 -50.01 11.05
CA GLY A 102 -38.04 -50.37 12.34
C GLY A 102 -36.83 -49.51 12.74
N PRO A 103 -36.23 -49.80 13.91
CA PRO A 103 -35.07 -49.07 14.42
C PRO A 103 -33.87 -49.06 13.46
N LYS A 104 -33.07 -47.99 13.54
CA LYS A 104 -31.81 -47.90 12.81
C LYS A 104 -30.73 -48.71 13.53
N VAL A 105 -30.44 -49.89 12.99
CA VAL A 105 -29.33 -50.75 13.45
C VAL A 105 -27.99 -50.27 12.87
N VAL A 106 -27.01 -50.10 13.75
CA VAL A 106 -25.62 -49.72 13.47
C VAL A 106 -24.73 -50.88 13.89
N PRO A 107 -24.14 -51.66 12.96
CA PRO A 107 -23.22 -52.73 13.29
C PRO A 107 -21.96 -52.23 14.00
N ALA A 108 -21.33 -53.08 14.82
CA ALA A 108 -20.02 -52.77 15.40
C ALA A 108 -18.96 -52.50 14.31
N ASN A 109 -17.95 -51.70 14.63
CA ASN A 109 -16.88 -51.23 13.75
C ASN A 109 -17.38 -50.48 12.51
N SER A 110 -18.41 -49.64 12.68
CA SER A 110 -18.98 -48.81 11.62
C SER A 110 -18.59 -47.34 11.74
N THR A 111 -18.95 -46.54 10.75
CA THR A 111 -18.96 -45.07 10.79
C THR A 111 -20.33 -44.55 10.33
N PRO A 112 -20.64 -43.25 10.54
CA PRO A 112 -21.80 -42.64 9.91
C PRO A 112 -21.84 -42.87 8.39
N GLU A 113 -20.70 -42.73 7.70
CA GLU A 113 -20.57 -42.96 6.27
C GLU A 113 -20.90 -44.40 5.88
N SER A 114 -20.35 -45.39 6.60
CA SER A 114 -20.57 -46.81 6.29
C SER A 114 -21.96 -47.32 6.65
N THR A 115 -22.74 -46.54 7.41
CA THR A 115 -24.08 -46.94 7.89
C THR A 115 -25.20 -46.04 7.40
N GLY A 116 -24.99 -45.28 6.34
CA GLY A 116 -26.06 -44.51 5.68
C GLY A 116 -25.61 -43.20 5.06
N GLY A 117 -24.40 -42.75 5.34
CA GLY A 117 -23.86 -41.48 4.85
C GLY A 117 -24.20 -40.29 5.75
N ILE A 118 -23.59 -39.15 5.44
CA ILE A 118 -23.89 -37.85 6.07
C ILE A 118 -24.84 -37.05 5.19
N GLY A 119 -25.80 -36.33 5.80
CA GLY A 119 -26.70 -35.39 5.13
C GLY A 119 -28.18 -35.56 5.47
N ALA A 120 -29.05 -34.80 4.80
CA ALA A 120 -30.49 -34.85 5.01
C ALA A 120 -31.07 -36.24 4.70
N GLY A 121 -31.89 -36.78 5.61
CA GLY A 121 -32.41 -38.15 5.51
C GLY A 121 -31.38 -39.23 5.89
N LYS A 122 -30.20 -38.83 6.38
CA LYS A 122 -29.09 -39.69 6.80
C LYS A 122 -28.58 -39.24 8.18
N TRP A 123 -27.31 -39.50 8.50
CA TRP A 123 -26.70 -38.99 9.73
C TRP A 123 -26.40 -37.49 9.64
N LEU A 124 -26.74 -36.74 10.68
CA LEU A 124 -26.37 -35.33 10.84
C LEU A 124 -25.58 -35.16 12.13
N SER A 125 -24.46 -34.44 12.08
CA SER A 125 -23.69 -34.10 13.28
C SER A 125 -24.50 -33.14 14.16
N VAL A 126 -24.41 -33.35 15.46
CA VAL A 126 -25.19 -32.66 16.50
C VAL A 126 -24.29 -31.75 17.35
N GLY A 127 -22.97 -31.78 17.09
CA GLY A 127 -21.99 -30.96 17.76
C GLY A 127 -21.78 -29.60 17.08
N ASP A 128 -21.42 -28.61 17.89
CA ASP A 128 -20.82 -27.34 17.46
C ASP A 128 -19.34 -27.51 17.03
N SER A 129 -18.80 -28.73 17.07
CA SER A 129 -17.47 -29.11 16.57
C SER A 129 -17.36 -28.93 15.06
N THR A 130 -18.39 -29.27 14.28
CA THR A 130 -18.41 -29.01 12.83
C THR A 130 -18.40 -27.50 12.56
N LEU A 131 -19.26 -26.73 13.23
CA LEU A 131 -19.28 -25.26 13.11
C LEU A 131 -17.97 -24.63 13.58
N ARG A 132 -17.35 -25.14 14.66
CA ARG A 132 -16.05 -24.68 15.13
C ARG A 132 -14.93 -24.99 14.15
N ALA A 133 -14.97 -26.14 13.48
CA ALA A 133 -14.02 -26.48 12.43
C ALA A 133 -14.19 -25.54 11.23
N GLU A 134 -15.43 -25.32 10.77
CA GLU A 134 -15.75 -24.39 9.67
C GLU A 134 -15.32 -22.95 9.98
N LEU A 135 -15.56 -22.45 11.20
CA LEU A 135 -15.12 -21.12 11.62
C LEU A 135 -13.59 -21.00 11.82
N ALA A 136 -12.88 -22.13 11.93
CA ALA A 136 -11.43 -22.16 12.09
C ALA A 136 -10.67 -22.28 10.77
N GLU A 137 -11.37 -22.56 9.65
CA GLU A 137 -10.78 -22.55 8.31
C GLU A 137 -10.34 -21.12 7.90
N PRO A 138 -9.39 -20.99 6.95
CA PRO A 138 -8.89 -19.68 6.52
C PRO A 138 -9.96 -18.69 6.03
N ASP A 139 -11.09 -19.19 5.53
CA ASP A 139 -12.24 -18.43 5.03
C ASP A 139 -13.45 -18.47 5.98
N GLY A 140 -13.28 -19.00 7.21
CA GLY A 140 -14.34 -19.09 8.21
C GLY A 140 -14.90 -17.72 8.62
N SER A 141 -14.12 -16.64 8.47
CA SER A 141 -14.57 -15.24 8.67
C SER A 141 -15.70 -14.83 7.71
N GLY A 142 -15.78 -15.45 6.51
CA GLY A 142 -16.85 -15.22 5.54
C GLY A 142 -18.20 -15.81 5.97
N MET A 143 -18.20 -16.68 6.98
CA MET A 143 -19.41 -17.29 7.53
C MET A 143 -20.01 -16.47 8.68
N VAL A 144 -19.32 -15.42 9.13
CA VAL A 144 -19.73 -14.58 10.27
C VAL A 144 -20.26 -13.24 9.77
N GLY A 145 -21.52 -12.92 10.09
CA GLY A 145 -22.13 -11.64 9.72
C GLY A 145 -21.66 -10.47 10.59
N HIS A 146 -21.53 -9.29 9.97
CA HIS A 146 -21.24 -8.01 10.60
C HIS A 146 -22.06 -6.89 9.93
N GLY A 147 -23.21 -6.54 10.52
CA GLY A 147 -24.11 -5.54 9.94
C GLY A 147 -24.73 -6.03 8.62
N ASP A 148 -24.47 -5.32 7.52
CA ASP A 148 -24.94 -5.60 6.17
C ASP A 148 -23.95 -6.43 5.31
N LYS A 149 -22.81 -6.84 5.88
CA LYS A 149 -21.73 -7.59 5.21
C LYS A 149 -21.17 -8.70 6.10
N THR A 150 -20.15 -9.42 5.64
CA THR A 150 -19.43 -10.41 6.45
C THR A 150 -18.28 -9.79 7.25
N VAL A 151 -17.77 -10.51 8.27
CA VAL A 151 -16.52 -10.14 8.96
C VAL A 151 -15.35 -10.15 7.99
N ASP A 152 -15.31 -11.06 7.02
CA ASP A 152 -14.31 -11.09 5.97
C ASP A 152 -14.34 -9.83 5.09
N ASP A 153 -15.52 -9.39 4.65
CA ASP A 153 -15.67 -8.13 3.90
C ASP A 153 -15.23 -6.93 4.74
N ALA A 154 -15.60 -6.90 6.03
CA ALA A 154 -15.21 -5.83 6.93
C ALA A 154 -13.71 -5.81 7.22
N LEU A 155 -13.08 -6.98 7.38
CA LEU A 155 -11.63 -7.13 7.54
C LEU A 155 -10.91 -6.74 6.25
N THR A 156 -11.39 -7.17 5.08
CA THR A 156 -10.86 -6.76 3.78
C THR A 156 -10.94 -5.25 3.59
N GLU A 157 -12.04 -4.62 4.02
CA GLU A 157 -12.15 -3.15 4.03
C GLU A 157 -11.25 -2.48 5.07
N LEU A 158 -11.04 -3.09 6.23
CA LEU A 158 -10.09 -2.60 7.23
C LEU A 158 -8.64 -2.83 6.80
N GLU A 159 -8.30 -3.89 6.10
CA GLU A 159 -7.00 -4.06 5.46
C GLU A 159 -6.78 -3.00 4.38
N LYS A 160 -7.87 -2.52 3.76
CA LYS A 160 -7.85 -1.34 2.90
C LYS A 160 -7.78 -0.01 3.67
N THR A 161 -8.07 0.04 4.99
CA THR A 161 -8.29 1.31 5.73
C THR A 161 -7.54 1.49 7.07
N GLN A 162 -7.03 0.45 7.74
CA GLN A 162 -6.53 0.44 9.12
C GLN A 162 -5.52 -0.68 9.47
N GLY A 163 -4.76 -1.20 8.52
CA GLY A 163 -3.54 -1.92 8.88
C GLY A 163 -2.42 -0.92 9.23
N LYS A 164 -1.38 -1.38 9.92
CA LYS A 164 -0.15 -0.62 10.21
C LYS A 164 0.73 -0.40 8.94
N ASP A 165 0.08 -0.16 7.81
CA ASP A 165 0.59 -0.20 6.43
C ASP A 165 -0.07 0.85 5.51
N GLY A 166 -0.96 1.73 6.03
CA GLY A 166 -1.46 2.89 5.26
C GLY A 166 -0.34 3.78 4.68
N PHE A 167 0.81 3.87 5.38
CA PHE A 167 2.04 4.36 4.78
C PHE A 167 2.71 3.27 3.91
N ASN A 168 3.01 2.06 4.40
CA ASN A 168 3.86 1.11 3.68
C ASN A 168 3.32 0.52 2.36
N SER A 169 2.01 0.55 2.08
CA SER A 169 1.43 -0.10 0.89
C SER A 169 0.85 0.85 -0.16
N ILE A 170 0.40 2.06 0.22
CA ILE A 170 -0.18 3.04 -0.73
C ILE A 170 0.40 4.45 -0.50
N GLY A 171 0.72 4.81 0.75
CA GLY A 171 1.20 6.14 1.11
C GLY A 171 2.72 6.32 1.21
N ARG A 172 3.55 5.33 0.83
CA ARG A 172 5.01 5.36 0.96
C ARG A 172 5.67 4.87 -0.32
N PHE A 173 6.45 5.75 -0.93
CA PHE A 173 7.30 5.43 -2.08
C PHE A 173 8.76 5.42 -1.64
N LEU A 174 9.56 4.51 -2.18
CA LEU A 174 11.01 4.52 -1.93
C LEU A 174 11.64 5.77 -2.55
N ASN A 175 11.25 6.09 -3.78
CA ASN A 175 11.85 7.17 -4.56
C ASN A 175 10.85 7.92 -5.45
N LEU A 176 11.30 9.03 -6.05
CA LEU A 176 10.46 9.85 -6.94
C LEU A 176 10.09 9.11 -8.23
N ALA A 177 10.87 8.11 -8.66
CA ALA A 177 10.52 7.31 -9.83
C ALA A 177 9.29 6.44 -9.56
N GLU A 178 9.20 5.83 -8.38
CA GLU A 178 8.01 5.10 -7.94
C GLU A 178 6.80 6.05 -7.78
N LEU A 179 7.00 7.22 -7.16
CA LEU A 179 5.94 8.23 -7.06
C LEU A 179 5.40 8.67 -8.43
N ARG A 180 6.31 8.85 -9.41
CA ARG A 180 5.96 9.22 -10.79
C ARG A 180 5.19 8.12 -11.53
N ALA A 181 5.36 6.85 -11.13
CA ALA A 181 4.58 5.74 -11.66
C ALA A 181 3.17 5.65 -11.07
N PHE A 182 2.87 6.42 -10.02
CA PHE A 182 1.63 6.32 -9.25
C PHE A 182 0.75 7.58 -9.41
N PRO A 183 -0.21 7.61 -10.34
CA PRO A 183 -1.13 8.74 -10.48
C PRO A 183 -2.13 8.80 -9.31
N PRO A 184 -2.32 9.97 -8.65
CA PRO A 184 -3.34 10.10 -7.62
C PRO A 184 -4.75 9.98 -8.21
N SER A 185 -5.71 9.56 -7.38
CA SER A 185 -7.12 9.43 -7.77
C SER A 185 -7.95 10.69 -7.47
N ALA A 186 -7.52 11.52 -6.52
CA ALA A 186 -8.20 12.74 -6.13
C ALA A 186 -7.20 13.85 -5.77
N VAL A 187 -7.69 15.08 -5.62
CA VAL A 187 -6.93 16.18 -5.02
C VAL A 187 -6.93 16.03 -3.50
N GLY A 188 -5.78 16.26 -2.88
CA GLY A 188 -5.63 16.29 -1.43
C GLY A 188 -5.04 15.01 -0.82
N ASP A 189 -4.83 13.95 -1.61
CA ASP A 189 -4.13 12.73 -1.19
C ASP A 189 -2.73 13.12 -0.71
N VAL A 190 -2.29 12.57 0.43
CA VAL A 190 -0.95 12.84 0.99
C VAL A 190 -0.17 11.54 1.09
N VAL A 191 1.06 11.56 0.57
CA VAL A 191 1.98 10.43 0.55
C VAL A 191 3.36 10.87 1.05
N PHE A 192 4.17 9.92 1.49
CA PHE A 192 5.55 10.12 1.88
C PHE A 192 6.48 9.43 0.88
N VAL A 193 7.57 10.11 0.53
CA VAL A 193 8.65 9.52 -0.25
C VAL A 193 9.86 9.41 0.68
N ALA A 194 10.44 8.21 0.79
CA ALA A 194 11.55 7.95 1.70
C ALA A 194 12.85 8.67 1.27
N SER A 195 13.15 8.64 -0.02
CA SER A 195 14.36 9.21 -0.63
C SER A 195 14.02 9.84 -1.97
N ALA A 196 14.75 10.83 -2.46
CA ALA A 196 14.52 11.33 -3.80
C ALA A 196 14.95 10.31 -4.87
N ALA A 197 16.06 9.59 -4.63
CA ALA A 197 16.75 8.79 -5.65
C ALA A 197 17.39 7.47 -5.13
N SER A 198 16.97 6.94 -3.98
CA SER A 198 17.50 5.65 -3.53
C SER A 198 17.03 4.51 -4.42
N SER A 199 17.95 3.60 -4.75
CA SER A 199 17.67 2.40 -5.57
C SER A 199 17.29 1.18 -4.74
N SER A 200 17.57 1.22 -3.44
CA SER A 200 17.26 0.16 -2.48
C SER A 200 16.85 0.74 -1.12
N ALA A 201 15.98 0.01 -0.41
CA ALA A 201 15.54 0.33 0.95
C ALA A 201 16.67 0.23 2.01
N THR A 202 17.85 -0.26 1.61
CA THR A 202 19.03 -0.37 2.49
C THR A 202 20.00 0.81 2.36
N GLU A 203 19.80 1.70 1.38
CA GLU A 203 20.59 2.92 1.25
C GLU A 203 20.27 3.92 2.36
N ILE A 204 21.23 4.81 2.65
CA ILE A 204 20.93 6.02 3.41
C ILE A 204 20.06 6.92 2.52
N HIS A 205 18.88 7.27 3.02
CA HIS A 205 17.90 8.03 2.27
C HIS A 205 18.10 9.53 2.41
N HIS A 206 18.03 10.24 1.29
CA HIS A 206 18.19 11.69 1.22
C HIS A 206 17.06 12.28 0.39
N GLY A 207 16.59 13.47 0.76
CA GLY A 207 15.63 14.22 -0.05
C GLY A 207 14.20 13.69 -0.07
N GLY A 208 13.86 12.78 0.84
CA GLY A 208 12.48 12.35 1.09
C GLY A 208 11.59 13.48 1.60
N GLY A 209 10.31 13.19 1.82
CA GLY A 209 9.35 14.16 2.34
C GLY A 209 7.91 13.85 1.93
N TYR A 210 7.00 14.70 2.38
CA TYR A 210 5.58 14.58 2.07
C TYR A 210 5.22 15.26 0.76
N PHE A 211 4.32 14.63 0.02
CA PHE A 211 3.73 15.16 -1.21
C PHE A 211 2.22 15.13 -1.10
N GLN A 212 1.57 16.19 -1.60
CA GLN A 212 0.13 16.28 -1.71
C GLN A 212 -0.28 16.31 -3.18
N SER A 213 -1.34 15.58 -3.55
CA SER A 213 -1.89 15.63 -4.89
C SER A 213 -2.65 16.94 -5.13
N VAL A 214 -2.40 17.54 -6.29
CA VAL A 214 -3.08 18.77 -6.75
C VAL A 214 -3.49 18.62 -8.22
N ALA A 215 -4.41 19.47 -8.68
CA ALA A 215 -4.71 19.59 -10.10
C ALA A 215 -3.44 19.93 -10.89
N LYS A 216 -3.12 19.14 -11.94
CA LYS A 216 -1.89 19.34 -12.72
C LYS A 216 -1.85 20.74 -13.35
N GLY A 217 -2.91 21.15 -14.05
CA GLY A 217 -2.94 22.45 -14.74
C GLY A 217 -1.71 22.66 -15.63
N SER A 218 -0.98 23.76 -15.40
CA SER A 218 0.27 24.12 -16.07
C SER A 218 1.54 23.65 -15.34
N LEU A 219 1.40 22.87 -14.27
CA LEU A 219 2.53 22.31 -13.55
C LEU A 219 3.32 21.35 -14.44
N VAL A 220 4.64 21.47 -14.37
CA VAL A 220 5.59 20.63 -15.06
C VAL A 220 6.36 19.80 -14.04
N ASP A 221 6.81 18.63 -14.45
CA ASP A 221 7.73 17.83 -13.63
C ASP A 221 9.06 18.58 -13.54
N ASP A 222 9.53 18.83 -12.33
CA ASP A 222 10.79 19.51 -12.05
C ASP A 222 11.82 18.61 -11.37
N ASP A 223 11.54 17.30 -11.32
CA ASP A 223 12.37 16.26 -10.73
C ASP A 223 12.61 16.35 -9.21
N GLY A 224 11.90 17.20 -8.46
CA GLY A 224 12.04 17.19 -7.00
C GLY A 224 10.94 17.83 -6.16
N MET A 225 10.37 18.93 -6.62
CA MET A 225 9.31 19.68 -5.92
C MET A 225 7.92 19.35 -6.47
N THR A 226 7.85 19.13 -7.78
CA THR A 226 6.65 18.77 -8.53
C THR A 226 6.94 17.50 -9.32
N ILE A 227 6.21 16.43 -9.02
CA ILE A 227 6.29 15.17 -9.75
C ILE A 227 4.99 14.99 -10.51
N VAL A 228 5.08 14.91 -11.83
CA VAL A 228 3.91 14.71 -12.71
C VAL A 228 3.89 13.24 -13.12
N PRO A 229 2.90 12.46 -12.67
CA PRO A 229 2.81 11.06 -13.04
C PRO A 229 2.70 10.84 -14.56
N PHE A 230 3.06 9.63 -15.02
CA PHE A 230 3.02 9.29 -16.45
C PHE A 230 1.60 9.31 -17.07
N SER A 231 0.56 9.30 -16.24
CA SER A 231 -0.84 9.36 -16.65
C SER A 231 -1.67 10.11 -15.61
N GLY A 232 -2.96 10.36 -15.90
CA GLY A 232 -3.87 11.07 -15.00
C GLY A 232 -3.85 12.59 -15.15
N SER A 233 -4.64 13.28 -14.33
CA SER A 233 -4.90 14.73 -14.41
C SER A 233 -4.33 15.54 -13.23
N PHE A 234 -3.55 14.89 -12.37
CA PHE A 234 -3.02 15.45 -11.13
C PHE A 234 -1.49 15.42 -11.11
N ALA A 235 -0.90 16.19 -10.19
CA ALA A 235 0.52 16.20 -9.90
C ALA A 235 0.73 16.03 -8.40
N TRP A 236 1.88 15.48 -8.02
CA TRP A 236 2.34 15.43 -6.63
C TRP A 236 3.22 16.64 -6.36
N CYS A 237 2.81 17.50 -5.43
CA CYS A 237 3.61 18.65 -4.99
C CYS A 237 4.13 18.42 -3.59
N ARG A 238 5.43 18.64 -3.39
CA ARG A 238 6.05 18.57 -2.07
C ARG A 238 5.39 19.57 -1.12
N ILE A 239 5.21 19.19 0.14
CA ILE A 239 4.66 20.04 1.21
C ILE A 239 5.51 19.95 2.48
N GLY A 240 5.29 20.86 3.42
CA GLY A 240 5.93 20.81 4.75
C GLY A 240 7.44 21.04 4.73
N TYR A 241 7.93 21.93 3.87
CA TYR A 241 9.35 22.31 3.79
C TYR A 241 9.51 23.83 3.96
N GLU A 242 10.59 24.24 4.61
CA GLU A 242 10.96 25.67 4.73
C GLU A 242 11.94 26.10 3.65
N ASN A 243 12.93 25.24 3.38
CA ASN A 243 13.98 25.45 2.40
C ASN A 243 13.96 24.34 1.35
N VAL A 244 14.40 24.67 0.14
CA VAL A 244 14.53 23.73 -0.98
C VAL A 244 15.95 23.20 -1.01
N TYR A 245 16.13 21.88 -1.03
CA TYR A 245 17.43 21.22 -0.96
C TYR A 245 17.79 20.54 -2.29
N ILE A 246 19.07 20.50 -2.67
CA ILE A 246 19.53 19.74 -3.85
C ILE A 246 19.18 18.25 -3.74
N GLU A 247 19.12 17.73 -2.52
CA GLU A 247 18.74 16.36 -2.22
C GLU A 247 17.30 16.08 -2.62
N TYR A 248 16.39 17.07 -2.59
CA TYR A 248 15.01 16.90 -3.06
C TYR A 248 14.93 16.52 -4.54
N PHE A 249 15.97 16.84 -5.31
CA PHE A 249 16.10 16.53 -6.74
C PHE A 249 16.96 15.28 -7.01
N GLY A 250 17.35 14.55 -5.95
CA GLY A 250 18.12 13.32 -6.07
C GLY A 250 19.62 13.43 -5.88
N ALA A 251 20.16 14.60 -5.49
CA ALA A 251 21.58 14.72 -5.19
C ALA A 251 21.94 13.89 -3.95
N LYS A 252 23.05 13.13 -4.02
CA LYS A 252 23.53 12.29 -2.91
C LYS A 252 24.86 12.80 -2.41
N GLY A 253 24.92 13.07 -1.11
CA GLY A 253 26.13 13.53 -0.41
C GLY A 253 27.05 12.39 0.04
N ASP A 254 27.10 11.29 -0.73
CA ASP A 254 27.73 10.02 -0.36
C ASP A 254 29.21 9.91 -0.77
N GLY A 255 29.75 10.89 -1.49
CA GLY A 255 31.13 10.88 -1.99
C GLY A 255 31.40 9.80 -3.03
N VAL A 256 30.36 9.35 -3.75
CA VAL A 256 30.46 8.33 -4.80
C VAL A 256 29.54 8.62 -5.99
N THR A 257 28.28 8.99 -5.72
CA THR A 257 27.27 9.18 -6.76
C THR A 257 27.44 10.52 -7.47
N ASP A 258 27.49 10.49 -8.81
CA ASP A 258 27.47 11.71 -9.61
C ASP A 258 26.10 12.41 -9.52
N SER A 259 26.08 13.53 -8.83
CA SER A 259 24.89 14.34 -8.54
C SER A 259 24.69 15.48 -9.55
N THR A 260 25.45 15.52 -10.66
CA THR A 260 25.41 16.63 -11.63
C THR A 260 23.99 16.93 -12.13
N THR A 261 23.27 15.92 -12.61
CA THR A 261 21.92 16.09 -13.17
C THR A 261 20.94 16.61 -12.11
N ALA A 262 20.96 16.03 -10.91
CA ALA A 262 20.11 16.43 -9.80
C ALA A 262 20.36 17.88 -9.36
N ILE A 263 21.64 18.26 -9.24
CA ILE A 263 22.02 19.63 -8.85
C ILE A 263 21.60 20.62 -9.96
N ILE A 264 21.76 20.29 -11.23
CA ILE A 264 21.30 21.15 -12.34
C ILE A 264 19.78 21.32 -12.32
N ALA A 265 19.01 20.24 -12.06
CA ALA A 265 17.57 20.32 -11.91
C ALA A 265 17.17 21.26 -10.75
N ALA A 266 17.79 21.09 -9.59
CA ALA A 266 17.59 21.97 -8.44
C ALA A 266 17.92 23.44 -8.77
N MET A 267 18.98 23.68 -9.54
CA MET A 267 19.39 25.03 -9.90
C MET A 267 18.48 25.69 -10.93
N ASN A 268 17.91 24.91 -11.85
CA ASN A 268 16.85 25.37 -12.74
C ASN A 268 15.58 25.73 -11.96
N TYR A 269 15.23 24.93 -10.93
CA TYR A 269 14.12 25.28 -10.03
C TYR A 269 14.40 26.62 -9.34
N GLY A 270 15.59 26.79 -8.74
CA GLY A 270 15.99 28.04 -8.10
C GLY A 270 15.97 29.24 -9.05
N LYS A 271 16.41 29.06 -10.31
CA LYS A 271 16.30 30.08 -11.37
C LYS A 271 14.86 30.47 -11.64
N SER A 272 13.96 29.49 -11.77
CA SER A 272 12.55 29.73 -12.12
C SER A 272 11.75 30.36 -10.99
N LYS A 273 12.02 29.95 -9.73
CA LYS A 273 11.31 30.41 -8.54
C LYS A 273 12.00 31.58 -7.84
N LYS A 274 13.20 31.96 -8.28
CA LYS A 274 14.02 33.03 -7.69
C LYS A 274 14.29 32.77 -6.19
N VAL A 275 14.69 31.53 -5.88
CA VAL A 275 15.02 31.07 -4.52
C VAL A 275 16.41 30.46 -4.49
N SER A 276 17.12 30.64 -3.37
CA SER A 276 18.38 29.94 -3.14
C SER A 276 18.13 28.49 -2.76
N ILE A 277 18.99 27.60 -3.24
CA ILE A 277 18.89 26.16 -3.01
C ILE A 277 19.88 25.78 -1.91
N HIS A 278 19.42 25.00 -0.95
CA HIS A 278 20.23 24.51 0.15
C HIS A 278 20.91 23.19 -0.23
N ALA A 279 22.04 22.91 0.41
CA ALA A 279 22.69 21.63 0.36
C ALA A 279 22.97 21.18 1.80
N GLY A 280 22.62 19.93 2.10
CA GLY A 280 22.92 19.30 3.38
C GLY A 280 24.41 19.02 3.55
N ALA A 281 24.74 18.36 4.65
CA ALA A 281 26.09 17.87 4.89
C ALA A 281 26.35 16.61 4.04
N GLY A 282 27.53 16.54 3.45
CA GLY A 282 27.94 15.45 2.57
C GLY A 282 28.94 15.89 1.53
N ILE A 283 29.43 14.91 0.78
CA ILE A 283 30.30 15.11 -0.39
C ILE A 283 29.47 14.81 -1.64
N PHE A 284 29.18 15.86 -2.41
CA PHE A 284 28.40 15.77 -3.64
C PHE A 284 29.34 15.77 -4.84
N GLU A 285 29.42 14.65 -5.55
CA GLU A 285 30.26 14.56 -6.74
C GLU A 285 29.56 15.13 -7.96
N THR A 286 30.32 15.82 -8.81
CA THR A 286 29.82 16.28 -10.11
C THR A 286 30.79 15.95 -11.24
N SER A 287 30.31 15.36 -12.32
CA SER A 287 31.08 15.24 -13.56
C SER A 287 31.17 16.55 -14.33
N SER A 288 30.19 17.46 -14.22
CA SER A 288 30.17 18.74 -14.95
C SER A 288 30.17 19.96 -14.03
N THR A 289 30.40 21.13 -14.64
CA THR A 289 30.34 22.44 -13.97
C THR A 289 28.90 22.75 -13.56
N ILE A 290 28.70 23.26 -12.34
CA ILE A 290 27.37 23.60 -11.80
C ILE A 290 26.99 25.03 -12.22
N PRO A 291 25.90 25.26 -12.97
CA PRO A 291 25.38 26.59 -13.20
C PRO A 291 24.58 27.09 -11.99
N VAL A 292 24.80 28.34 -11.58
CA VAL A 292 24.07 29.03 -10.52
C VAL A 292 23.59 30.37 -11.05
N TRP A 293 22.29 30.63 -11.00
CA TRP A 293 21.70 31.82 -11.59
C TRP A 293 21.52 32.99 -10.63
N GLY A 294 21.42 34.19 -11.19
CA GLY A 294 20.96 35.38 -10.47
C GLY A 294 19.59 35.16 -9.80
N ARG A 295 19.42 35.79 -8.63
CA ARG A 295 18.27 35.70 -7.73
C ARG A 295 18.02 34.28 -7.21
N SER A 296 19.03 33.43 -7.30
CA SER A 296 19.11 32.08 -6.78
C SER A 296 20.44 31.92 -6.05
N GLY A 297 20.87 30.71 -5.77
CA GLY A 297 22.09 30.47 -5.02
C GLY A 297 22.25 29.05 -4.54
N ILE A 298 23.38 28.80 -3.89
CA ILE A 298 23.65 27.58 -3.12
C ILE A 298 24.02 27.98 -1.69
N ILE A 299 23.35 27.38 -0.71
CA ILE A 299 23.61 27.58 0.72
C ILE A 299 23.91 26.22 1.37
N GLY A 300 25.16 25.99 1.74
CA GLY A 300 25.59 24.80 2.46
C GLY A 300 25.44 24.90 3.97
N LYS A 301 25.79 23.83 4.68
CA LYS A 301 25.82 23.77 6.15
C LYS A 301 27.13 24.24 6.77
N GLY A 302 28.15 24.51 5.95
CA GLY A 302 29.47 24.95 6.35
C GLY A 302 30.57 24.34 5.49
N ARG A 303 31.74 24.98 5.44
CA ARG A 303 32.88 24.58 4.59
C ARG A 303 33.33 23.14 4.82
N ASP A 304 33.27 22.65 6.05
CA ASP A 304 33.72 21.30 6.41
C ASP A 304 32.55 20.29 6.45
N GLN A 305 31.33 20.72 6.10
CA GLN A 305 30.14 19.87 6.09
C GLN A 305 29.57 19.67 4.69
N THR A 306 29.44 20.72 3.89
CA THR A 306 28.95 20.65 2.51
C THR A 306 30.13 20.80 1.56
N ILE A 307 30.42 19.76 0.79
CA ILE A 307 31.55 19.71 -0.12
C ILE A 307 31.05 19.28 -1.51
N PHE A 308 31.39 20.05 -2.54
CA PHE A 308 31.19 19.69 -3.93
C PHE A 308 32.53 19.27 -4.54
N GLU A 309 32.57 18.07 -5.10
CA GLU A 309 33.77 17.47 -5.69
C GLU A 309 33.59 17.20 -7.18
N LYS A 310 34.24 18.01 -8.02
CA LYS A 310 34.18 17.78 -9.46
C LYS A 310 35.13 16.67 -9.89
N THR A 311 34.67 15.73 -10.70
CA THR A 311 35.37 14.50 -11.10
C THR A 311 35.89 14.51 -12.54
N THR A 312 35.38 15.36 -13.43
CA THR A 312 35.95 15.58 -14.79
C THR A 312 36.20 17.05 -15.12
N ASN A 313 36.91 17.36 -16.21
CA ASN A 313 37.07 18.73 -16.75
C ASN A 313 35.96 19.09 -17.75
N THR A 314 34.81 18.39 -17.70
CA THR A 314 33.68 18.67 -18.59
C THR A 314 33.16 20.09 -18.33
N PRO A 315 33.14 20.97 -19.34
CA PRO A 315 32.68 22.34 -19.18
C PRO A 315 31.15 22.42 -19.22
N TYR A 316 30.60 23.51 -18.70
CA TYR A 316 29.20 23.88 -18.94
C TYR A 316 29.09 24.77 -20.18
N ILE A 317 28.05 24.56 -20.98
CA ILE A 317 27.74 25.39 -22.14
C ILE A 317 26.92 26.59 -21.66
N ILE A 318 27.54 27.77 -21.64
CA ILE A 318 26.93 29.01 -21.13
C ILE A 318 26.00 29.62 -22.18
N SER A 319 26.49 29.67 -23.42
CA SER A 319 25.75 30.10 -24.61
C SER A 319 26.38 29.45 -25.85
N THR A 320 25.77 29.64 -27.01
CA THR A 320 26.37 29.17 -28.28
C THR A 320 27.80 29.70 -28.42
N GLY A 321 28.76 28.78 -28.54
CA GLY A 321 30.19 29.10 -28.70
C GLY A 321 30.93 29.50 -27.40
N VAL A 322 30.25 29.55 -26.25
CA VAL A 322 30.87 29.92 -24.96
C VAL A 322 30.69 28.79 -23.96
N THR A 323 31.81 28.25 -23.49
CA THR A 323 31.84 27.21 -22.46
C THR A 323 32.83 27.57 -21.36
N ALA A 324 32.61 27.03 -20.16
CA ALA A 324 33.55 27.20 -19.05
C ALA A 324 33.72 25.89 -18.29
N ASP A 325 34.98 25.47 -18.13
CA ASP A 325 35.39 24.43 -17.18
C ASP A 325 35.60 25.07 -15.82
N ALA A 326 34.59 24.99 -14.96
CA ALA A 326 34.65 25.50 -13.60
C ALA A 326 34.09 24.49 -12.58
N PHE A 327 34.22 24.77 -11.27
CA PHE A 327 33.34 24.10 -10.30
C PHE A 327 31.94 24.71 -10.39
N ILE A 328 31.86 26.04 -10.37
CA ILE A 328 30.61 26.79 -10.47
C ILE A 328 30.70 27.86 -11.56
N CYS A 329 29.66 27.97 -12.38
CA CYS A 329 29.41 29.10 -13.26
C CYS A 329 28.27 29.96 -12.70
N VAL A 330 28.56 31.21 -12.35
CA VAL A 330 27.56 32.20 -11.93
C VAL A 330 27.01 32.90 -13.16
N LEU A 331 25.71 32.74 -13.42
CA LEU A 331 25.07 33.09 -14.68
C LEU A 331 23.91 34.09 -14.52
N PRO A 332 23.78 35.05 -15.44
CA PRO A 332 22.59 35.89 -15.55
C PRO A 332 21.39 35.10 -16.10
N GLU A 333 20.20 35.72 -16.09
CA GLU A 333 19.01 35.13 -16.72
C GLU A 333 19.21 34.94 -18.23
N VAL A 334 19.84 35.93 -18.87
CA VAL A 334 20.22 35.92 -20.28
C VAL A 334 21.69 36.32 -20.38
N TYR A 335 22.57 35.37 -20.73
CA TYR A 335 23.98 35.68 -20.90
C TYR A 335 24.24 36.42 -22.21
N SER A 336 24.84 37.60 -22.10
CA SER A 336 25.34 38.40 -23.22
C SER A 336 26.65 39.06 -22.78
N PRO A 337 27.80 38.73 -23.40
CA PRO A 337 29.10 39.30 -23.03
C PRO A 337 29.11 40.83 -23.12
N ASP A 338 28.56 41.36 -24.21
CA ASP A 338 28.49 42.80 -24.52
C ASP A 338 27.19 43.46 -24.02
N GLY A 339 26.32 42.67 -23.40
CA GLY A 339 25.05 43.15 -22.85
C GLY A 339 25.27 44.08 -21.66
N THR A 340 24.52 45.17 -21.62
CA THR A 340 24.55 46.16 -20.54
C THR A 340 23.28 46.19 -19.71
N ASP A 341 22.24 45.44 -20.10
CA ASP A 341 20.99 45.33 -19.35
C ASP A 341 21.20 44.53 -18.06
N ILE A 342 20.45 44.86 -17.01
CA ILE A 342 20.58 44.18 -15.71
C ILE A 342 20.27 42.68 -15.79
N THR A 343 19.45 42.24 -16.74
CA THR A 343 19.18 40.82 -17.03
C THR A 343 20.39 40.07 -17.59
N ASN A 344 21.43 40.78 -18.03
CA ASN A 344 22.73 40.24 -18.44
C ASN A 344 23.73 40.09 -17.29
N TYR A 345 23.35 40.46 -16.06
CA TYR A 345 24.15 40.24 -14.86
C TYR A 345 23.49 39.22 -13.95
N ALA A 346 24.32 38.34 -13.38
CA ALA A 346 23.91 37.53 -12.26
C ALA A 346 23.77 38.45 -11.04
N ILE A 347 22.53 38.85 -10.73
CA ILE A 347 22.24 39.72 -9.59
C ILE A 347 21.65 38.96 -8.43
N LEU A 348 21.92 39.38 -7.19
CA LEU A 348 21.35 38.74 -5.99
C LEU A 348 21.63 37.23 -5.93
N THR A 349 22.75 36.78 -6.50
CA THR A 349 23.21 35.40 -6.37
C THR A 349 23.78 35.21 -4.97
N THR A 350 23.46 34.08 -4.32
CA THR A 350 24.03 33.74 -3.01
C THR A 350 24.84 32.46 -3.11
N LEU A 351 26.13 32.51 -2.78
CA LEU A 351 26.94 31.32 -2.52
C LEU A 351 27.43 31.40 -1.07
N ASP A 352 26.96 30.50 -0.21
CA ASP A 352 27.30 30.53 1.22
C ASP A 352 27.61 29.14 1.79
N GLY A 353 28.73 29.02 2.52
CA GLY A 353 28.91 27.94 3.49
C GLY A 353 29.22 26.56 2.90
N PHE A 354 30.09 26.46 1.89
CA PHE A 354 30.50 25.17 1.34
C PHE A 354 31.93 25.18 0.78
N THR A 355 32.47 23.99 0.53
CA THR A 355 33.74 23.78 -0.19
C THR A 355 33.47 23.32 -1.62
N ILE A 356 34.23 23.85 -2.59
CA ILE A 356 34.32 23.34 -3.96
C ILE A 356 35.75 22.91 -4.25
N ARG A 357 35.94 21.69 -4.75
CA ARG A 357 37.27 21.14 -5.05
C ARG A 357 37.26 20.08 -6.15
N ARG A 358 38.45 19.72 -6.60
CA ARG A 358 38.70 18.64 -7.56
C ARG A 358 38.90 17.32 -6.82
N LYS A 359 38.14 16.27 -7.17
CA LYS A 359 38.36 14.92 -6.62
C LYS A 359 39.70 14.36 -7.13
N GLY A 360 40.50 13.82 -6.22
CA GLY A 360 41.71 13.06 -6.57
C GLY A 360 42.79 13.86 -7.32
N LEU A 361 42.88 15.18 -7.14
CA LEU A 361 43.91 15.98 -7.82
C LEU A 361 45.31 15.56 -7.34
N THR A 362 46.11 14.99 -8.25
CA THR A 362 47.52 14.60 -8.01
C THR A 362 48.53 15.58 -8.63
N GLY A 363 48.09 16.40 -9.60
CA GLY A 363 48.95 17.29 -10.40
C GLY A 363 48.14 18.36 -11.13
N ARG A 364 48.80 19.33 -11.76
CA ARG A 364 48.17 20.53 -12.35
C ARG A 364 47.34 20.22 -13.60
N GLU A 365 47.73 19.20 -14.33
CA GLU A 365 47.16 18.77 -15.61
C GLU A 365 45.66 18.49 -15.55
N ASN A 366 45.14 18.13 -14.37
CA ASN A 366 43.73 17.81 -14.15
C ASN A 366 42.98 18.85 -13.30
N ALA A 367 43.57 20.04 -13.10
CA ALA A 367 42.91 21.14 -12.39
C ALA A 367 41.83 21.78 -13.28
N VAL A 368 40.71 22.18 -12.69
CA VAL A 368 39.69 22.96 -13.41
C VAL A 368 40.25 24.32 -13.81
N ALA A 369 39.80 24.88 -14.94
CA ALA A 369 40.24 26.20 -15.35
C ALA A 369 39.86 27.28 -14.31
N TYR A 370 38.63 27.24 -13.80
CA TYR A 370 38.13 28.23 -12.83
C TYR A 370 37.53 27.54 -11.61
N GLY A 371 37.76 28.08 -10.41
CA GLY A 371 37.01 27.67 -9.23
C GLY A 371 35.57 28.16 -9.38
N ILE A 372 35.42 29.47 -9.42
CA ILE A 372 34.17 30.15 -9.77
C ILE A 372 34.41 30.97 -11.04
N TRP A 373 33.59 30.71 -12.05
CA TRP A 373 33.51 31.53 -13.26
C TRP A 373 32.28 32.42 -13.17
N ALA A 374 32.44 33.74 -13.25
CA ALA A 374 31.39 34.72 -13.08
C ALA A 374 31.53 35.83 -14.13
N GLY A 375 31.24 35.51 -15.39
CA GLY A 375 31.44 36.43 -16.52
C GLY A 375 30.86 37.82 -16.29
N LYS A 376 29.60 37.90 -15.84
CA LYS A 376 28.93 39.15 -15.47
C LYS A 376 28.14 38.97 -14.18
N VAL A 377 28.53 39.65 -13.10
CA VAL A 377 27.91 39.51 -11.78
C VAL A 377 27.86 40.84 -11.03
N ALA A 378 26.71 41.13 -10.42
CA ALA A 378 26.55 42.33 -9.62
C ALA A 378 25.68 42.09 -8.38
N ALA A 379 25.78 42.94 -7.37
CA ALA A 379 24.87 42.92 -6.21
C ALA A 379 24.66 41.51 -5.58
N SER A 380 25.70 40.66 -5.60
CA SER A 380 25.63 39.27 -5.17
C SER A 380 26.47 39.03 -3.91
N GLN A 381 26.23 37.91 -3.23
CA GLN A 381 26.86 37.56 -1.96
C GLN A 381 27.63 36.25 -2.10
N PHE A 382 28.94 36.31 -1.85
CA PHE A 382 29.86 35.17 -1.81
C PHE A 382 30.45 35.10 -0.41
N LYS A 383 29.98 34.15 0.41
CA LYS A 383 30.29 34.10 1.83
C LYS A 383 30.76 32.72 2.26
N ASN A 384 31.70 32.66 3.19
CA ASN A 384 32.10 31.41 3.87
C ASN A 384 32.44 30.26 2.90
N LEU A 385 33.09 30.55 1.78
CA LEU A 385 33.46 29.53 0.79
C LEU A 385 34.90 29.06 0.97
N ARG A 386 35.15 27.81 0.61
CA ARG A 386 36.50 27.30 0.35
C ARG A 386 36.57 26.78 -1.08
N VAL A 387 37.52 27.30 -1.83
CA VAL A 387 37.77 26.92 -3.22
C VAL A 387 39.16 26.32 -3.30
N GLU A 388 39.22 25.04 -3.66
CA GLU A 388 40.47 24.31 -3.71
C GLU A 388 40.77 23.85 -5.14
N CYS A 389 42.04 23.85 -5.53
CA CYS A 389 42.52 23.07 -6.69
C CYS A 389 42.01 23.55 -8.08
N GLY A 390 41.58 24.80 -8.22
CA GLY A 390 41.34 25.46 -9.52
C GLY A 390 42.57 26.24 -10.02
N ASN A 391 42.73 26.39 -11.34
CA ASN A 391 43.80 27.23 -11.90
C ASN A 391 43.63 28.70 -11.50
N PHE A 392 42.41 29.22 -11.60
CA PHE A 392 41.96 30.48 -10.99
C PHE A 392 40.98 30.20 -9.86
N GLY A 393 41.06 30.91 -8.73
CA GLY A 393 40.10 30.75 -7.63
C GLY A 393 38.73 31.33 -7.97
N PHE A 394 38.71 32.58 -8.42
CA PHE A 394 37.54 33.29 -8.93
C PHE A 394 37.95 34.06 -10.17
N TRP A 395 37.13 34.00 -11.21
CA TRP A 395 37.28 34.80 -12.43
C TRP A 395 35.97 35.49 -12.73
N GLY A 396 36.03 36.78 -13.06
CA GLY A 396 34.89 37.48 -13.62
C GLY A 396 35.33 38.53 -14.63
N GLY A 397 34.48 38.79 -15.61
CA GLY A 397 34.73 39.79 -16.66
C GLY A 397 34.23 41.17 -16.25
N ASP A 398 32.99 41.23 -15.74
CA ASP A 398 32.32 42.47 -15.33
C ASP A 398 31.65 42.26 -13.95
N VAL A 399 32.26 42.84 -12.92
CA VAL A 399 32.02 42.49 -11.51
C VAL A 399 31.91 43.76 -10.66
N PHE A 400 30.71 44.08 -10.15
CA PHE A 400 30.52 45.27 -9.32
C PHE A 400 29.50 45.10 -8.19
N SER A 401 29.63 45.87 -7.10
CA SER A 401 28.68 45.88 -5.98
C SER A 401 28.43 44.51 -5.30
N ASN A 402 29.40 43.59 -5.35
CA ASN A 402 29.29 42.28 -4.73
C ASN A 402 29.89 42.28 -3.31
N THR A 403 29.36 41.42 -2.43
CA THR A 403 29.95 41.13 -1.12
C THR A 403 30.79 39.86 -1.21
N PHE A 404 32.06 39.94 -0.82
CA PHE A 404 32.96 38.80 -0.67
C PHE A 404 33.41 38.72 0.79
N GLU A 405 33.03 37.65 1.49
CA GLU A 405 33.27 37.49 2.93
C GLU A 405 33.81 36.09 3.24
N SER A 406 34.89 36.00 4.02
CA SER A 406 35.41 34.71 4.52
C SER A 406 35.72 33.67 3.44
N LEU A 407 36.26 34.11 2.29
CA LEU A 407 36.63 33.27 1.17
C LEU A 407 38.06 32.72 1.29
N GLN A 408 38.20 31.41 1.11
CA GLN A 408 39.48 30.72 1.12
C GLN A 408 39.80 30.16 -0.26
N PHE A 409 40.97 30.51 -0.81
CA PHE A 409 41.48 29.94 -2.06
C PHE A 409 42.73 29.12 -1.75
N PHE A 410 42.61 27.79 -1.76
CA PHE A 410 43.72 26.88 -1.46
C PHE A 410 44.17 26.12 -2.69
N ARG A 411 45.48 25.88 -2.78
CA ARG A 411 46.09 25.11 -3.88
C ARG A 411 45.66 25.62 -5.27
N THR A 412 45.35 26.92 -5.36
CA THR A 412 45.07 27.61 -6.61
C THR A 412 46.39 28.09 -7.20
N TRP A 413 46.70 27.64 -8.41
CA TRP A 413 48.05 27.77 -8.97
C TRP A 413 48.36 29.18 -9.47
N ARG A 414 47.36 29.95 -9.91
CA ARG A 414 47.46 31.41 -10.05
C ARG A 414 46.78 32.06 -8.86
N ARG A 415 47.60 32.53 -7.90
CA ARG A 415 47.15 33.27 -6.70
C ARG A 415 46.73 34.69 -7.07
N ALA A 416 45.61 34.86 -7.77
CA ALA A 416 45.09 36.19 -8.07
C ALA A 416 43.62 36.30 -7.67
N ILE A 417 43.40 37.08 -6.62
CA ILE A 417 42.22 37.92 -6.43
C ILE A 417 42.08 38.74 -7.71
N LEU A 418 41.03 38.48 -8.49
CA LEU A 418 40.51 39.36 -9.54
C LEU A 418 41.49 39.85 -10.63
N TRP A 419 41.28 39.43 -11.87
CA TRP A 419 41.66 40.27 -13.01
C TRP A 419 40.51 41.27 -13.24
N LEU A 420 40.44 42.31 -12.42
CA LEU A 420 39.51 43.44 -12.63
C LEU A 420 40.14 44.34 -13.68
N SER A 421 39.61 44.32 -14.91
CA SER A 421 40.04 45.29 -15.90
C SER A 421 39.53 46.70 -15.59
N ASP A 422 38.43 46.89 -14.84
CA ASP A 422 37.86 48.22 -14.62
C ASP A 422 37.02 48.34 -13.31
N ILE A 423 37.65 48.49 -12.15
CA ILE A 423 36.96 49.13 -11.00
C ILE A 423 36.93 50.63 -11.27
N LYS A 424 35.76 51.18 -11.59
CA LYS A 424 35.46 52.58 -11.22
C LYS A 424 34.86 52.55 -9.81
N ILE A 425 35.62 53.07 -8.85
CA ILE A 425 35.20 53.32 -7.46
C ILE A 425 34.13 54.40 -7.48
#